data_AF-A0A923QHP5-F1
#
_entry.id   AF-A0A923QHP5-F1
#
_cell.length_a   1.000
_cell.length_b   1.000
_cell.length_c   1.000
_cell.angle_alpha   90.00
_cell.angle_beta   90.00
_cell.angle_gamma   90.00
#
_symmetry.space_group_name_H-M   'P 1'
#
loop_
_entity.id
_entity.type
_entity.pdbx_description
1 polymer ?
#
loop_
_entity_poly.entity_id
_entity_poly.type
_entity_poly.pdbx_seq_one_letter_code
_entity_poly.pdbx_strand_id
1 'polypeptide(L)' 'MTDKNVERASVLDTATLSDALDKHGLNGQCYKIKPRTTDSRMTGRAWTLLYGPAGSPAGTVGDYIDD' A
#
# COMPACT_ATOMS: atom_id res chain seq x y z
N MET A 1 -3.21 19.39 -8.88
CA MET A 1 -3.97 19.77 -7.67
C MET A 1 -3.56 18.80 -6.57
N THR A 2 -3.03 19.27 -5.45
CA THR A 2 -2.51 18.38 -4.42
C THR A 2 -3.65 17.79 -3.59
N ASP A 3 -3.52 16.51 -3.24
CA ASP A 3 -4.52 15.80 -2.46
C ASP A 3 -4.37 16.09 -0.98
N LYS A 4 -5.22 17.00 -0.47
CA LYS A 4 -5.22 17.45 0.91
C LYS A 4 -5.31 16.32 1.94
N ASN A 5 -5.98 15.20 1.63
CA ASN A 5 -6.09 14.11 2.58
C ASN A 5 -4.82 13.26 2.63
N VAL A 6 -4.14 13.09 1.49
CA VAL A 6 -2.82 12.47 1.44
C VAL A 6 -1.81 13.32 2.21
N GLU A 7 -1.80 14.64 2.03
CA GLU A 7 -0.92 15.55 2.78
C GLU A 7 -1.12 15.44 4.29
N ARG A 8 -2.39 15.44 4.74
CA ARG A 8 -2.74 15.29 6.17
C ARG A 8 -2.31 13.93 6.73
N ALA A 9 -2.50 12.85 5.98
CA ALA A 9 -2.08 11.53 6.41
C ALA A 9 -0.55 11.40 6.44
N SER A 10 0.16 12.10 5.55
CA SER A 10 1.62 12.02 5.39
C SER A 10 2.39 12.54 6.61
N VAL A 11 1.75 13.33 7.48
CA VAL A 11 2.37 13.83 8.73
C VAL A 11 2.06 12.96 9.95
N LEU A 12 1.22 11.94 9.82
CA LEU A 12 0.83 11.04 10.91
C LEU A 12 1.50 9.67 10.78
N ASP A 13 1.91 9.06 11.89
CA ASP A 13 2.41 7.68 11.86
C ASP A 13 1.27 6.67 11.62
N THR A 14 1.66 5.45 11.23
CA THR A 14 0.70 4.39 10.92
C THR A 14 -0.07 3.91 12.16
N ALA A 15 0.50 4.03 13.37
CA ALA A 15 -0.17 3.64 14.61
C ALA A 15 -1.34 4.57 14.93
N THR A 16 -1.11 5.88 14.84
CA THR A 16 -2.12 6.93 15.02
C THR A 16 -3.27 6.79 14.03
N LEU A 17 -2.96 6.47 12.76
CA LEU A 17 -3.98 6.19 11.75
C LEU A 17 -4.75 4.90 12.06
N SER A 18 -4.08 3.85 12.56
CA SER A 18 -4.72 2.61 12.99
C SER A 18 -5.70 2.85 14.15
N ASP A 19 -5.26 3.57 15.18
CA ASP A 19 -6.10 3.88 16.35
C ASP A 19 -7.35 4.69 15.96
N ALA A 20 -7.23 5.59 14.98
CA ALA A 20 -8.36 6.34 14.45
C ALA A 20 -9.35 5.43 13.71
N LEU A 21 -8.86 4.44 12.97
CA LEU A 21 -9.71 3.45 12.27
C LEU A 21 -10.39 2.50 13.25
N ASP A 22 -9.71 2.10 14.33
CA ASP A 22 -10.27 1.25 15.38
C ASP A 22 -11.49 1.90 16.06
N LYS A 23 -11.47 3.22 16.27
CA LYS A 23 -12.64 3.98 16.76
C LYS A 23 -13.87 3.87 15.85
N HIS A 24 -13.66 3.56 14.58
CA HIS A 24 -14.71 3.36 13.58
C HIS A 24 -14.96 1.88 13.27
N GLY A 25 -14.30 0.94 13.97
CA GLY A 25 -14.42 -0.49 13.71
C GLY A 25 -13.84 -0.92 12.36
N LEU A 26 -12.85 -0.18 11.84
CA LEU A 26 -12.21 -0.44 10.55
C LEU A 26 -10.81 -1.02 10.74
N ASN A 27 -10.50 -2.12 10.05
CA ASN A 27 -9.14 -2.65 10.00
C ASN A 27 -8.30 -1.84 8.98
N GLY A 28 -7.25 -1.17 9.44
CA GLY A 28 -6.36 -0.34 8.61
C GLY A 28 -5.07 -1.01 8.12
N GLN A 29 -4.76 -2.19 8.66
CA GLN A 29 -3.48 -2.85 8.53
C GLN A 29 -3.46 -3.92 7.43
N CYS A 30 -2.37 -3.97 6.68
CA CYS A 30 -2.07 -5.10 5.79
C CYS A 30 -1.39 -6.22 6.60
N TYR A 31 -2.20 -7.10 7.19
CA TYR A 31 -1.71 -8.16 8.05
C TYR A 31 -0.62 -9.03 7.37
N LYS A 32 0.46 -9.31 8.10
CA LYS A 32 1.67 -10.04 7.67
C LYS A 32 2.56 -9.37 6.61
N ILE A 33 2.17 -8.22 6.06
CA ILE A 33 3.08 -7.42 5.22
C ILE A 33 4.05 -6.66 6.13
N LYS A 34 5.35 -6.74 5.85
CA LYS A 34 6.42 -6.09 6.62
C LYS A 34 7.28 -5.22 5.71
N PRO A 35 7.80 -4.08 6.20
CA PRO A 35 8.72 -3.27 5.43
C PRO A 35 10.03 -4.04 5.21
N ARG A 36 10.71 -3.78 4.09
CA ARG A 36 12.02 -4.39 3.78
C ARG A 36 13.17 -3.70 4.52
N THR A 37 12.98 -2.43 4.90
CA THR A 37 13.93 -1.61 5.67
C THR A 37 13.18 -0.83 6.74
N THR A 38 13.85 -0.45 7.83
CA THR A 38 13.23 0.27 8.95
C THR A 38 12.88 1.72 8.64
N ASP A 39 13.55 2.30 7.63
CA ASP A 39 13.50 3.73 7.35
C ASP A 39 12.54 4.08 6.19
N SER A 40 11.87 3.06 5.63
CA SER A 40 10.94 3.21 4.53
C SER A 40 9.56 3.67 5.01
N ARG A 41 9.10 4.83 4.51
CA ARG A 41 7.73 5.34 4.72
C ARG A 41 7.18 5.92 3.41
N MET A 42 5.90 5.68 3.17
CA MET A 42 5.18 6.29 2.05
C MET A 42 3.73 6.61 2.44
N THR A 43 3.12 7.54 1.73
CA THR A 43 1.69 7.84 1.83
C THR A 43 1.21 8.29 0.45
N GLY A 44 0.07 7.78 0.01
CA GLY A 44 -0.42 8.04 -1.33
C GLY A 44 -1.74 7.34 -1.60
N ARG A 45 -2.27 7.55 -2.80
CA ARG A 45 -3.46 6.83 -3.25
C ARG A 45 -3.09 5.40 -3.65
N ALA A 46 -3.93 4.45 -3.26
CA ALA A 46 -3.77 3.07 -3.67
C ALA A 46 -4.01 2.94 -5.18
N TRP A 47 -3.07 2.31 -5.86
CA TRP A 47 -3.29 1.75 -7.19
C TRP A 47 -3.34 0.22 -7.02
N THR A 48 -4.51 -0.35 -7.26
CA THR A 48 -4.79 -1.75 -6.94
C THR A 48 -4.72 -2.59 -8.21
N LEU A 49 -4.02 -3.72 -8.11
CA LEU A 49 -3.92 -4.72 -9.16
C LEU A 49 -4.22 -6.11 -8.56
N LEU A 50 -4.71 -7.03 -9.39
CA LEU A 50 -4.96 -8.42 -9.02
C LEU A 50 -4.08 -9.34 -9.89
N TYR A 51 -3.20 -10.10 -9.26
CA TYR A 51 -2.38 -11.10 -9.94
C TYR A 51 -3.17 -12.38 -10.23
N GLY A 52 -2.83 -13.04 -11.33
CA GLY A 52 -3.17 -14.44 -11.60
C GLY A 52 -1.97 -15.37 -11.36
N PRO A 53 -2.18 -16.70 -11.31
CA PRO A 53 -1.08 -17.65 -11.34
C PRO A 53 -0.20 -17.44 -12.58
N ALA A 54 1.10 -17.68 -12.44
CA ALA A 54 1.99 -17.68 -13.61
C ALA A 54 1.59 -18.77 -14.61
N GLY A 55 1.84 -18.50 -15.90
CA GLY A 55 1.69 -19.49 -16.96
C GLY A 55 2.70 -20.64 -16.85
N SER A 56 2.61 -21.60 -17.77
CA SER A 56 3.58 -22.67 -17.92
C SER A 56 4.08 -22.70 -19.38
N PRO A 57 5.31 -22.24 -19.67
CA PRO A 57 6.32 -21.75 -18.73
C PRO A 57 5.97 -20.39 -18.12
N ALA A 58 6.58 -20.06 -16.98
CA ALA A 58 6.40 -18.76 -16.34
C ALA A 58 7.11 -17.66 -17.14
N GLY A 59 6.41 -16.56 -17.40
CA GLY A 59 6.99 -15.33 -17.93
C GLY A 59 7.73 -14.50 -16.87
N THR A 60 8.15 -13.29 -17.24
CA THR A 60 8.80 -12.33 -16.34
C THR A 60 7.87 -11.17 -15.98
N VAL A 61 8.20 -10.41 -14.92
CA VAL A 61 7.50 -9.15 -14.62
C VAL A 61 7.64 -8.13 -15.75
N GLY A 62 8.74 -8.19 -16.51
CA GLY A 62 8.98 -7.32 -17.66
C GLY A 62 7.93 -7.47 -18.76
N ASP A 63 7.38 -8.68 -18.92
CA ASP A 63 6.35 -9.00 -19.93
C ASP A 63 5.01 -8.27 -19.66
N TYR A 64 4.83 -7.68 -18.47
CA TYR A 64 3.68 -6.82 -18.14
C TYR A 64 3.95 -5.33 -18.43
N ILE A 65 5.22 -4.93 -18.48
CA ILE A 65 5.66 -3.54 -18.64
C ILE A 65 6.09 -3.37 -20.11
N ASP A 66 5.14 -3.56 -21.02
CA ASP A 66 5.30 -3.17 -22.43
C ASP A 66 4.53 -1.85 -22.64
N ASP A 67 5.29 -0.79 -22.98
CA ASP A 67 4.95 0.65 -23.09
C ASP A 67 4.67 1.44 -21.78
#